data_AF-A0A0D6QU84-F1
#
_entry.id   AF-A0A0D6QU84-F1
#
_cell.length_a   1.000
_cell.length_b   1.000
_cell.length_c   1.000
_cell.angle_alpha   90.00
_cell.angle_beta   90.00
_cell.angle_gamma   90.00
#
_symmetry.space_group_name_H-M   'P 1'
#
loop_
_entity.id
_entity.type
_entity.pdbx_description
1 polymer ?
#
loop_
_entity_poly.entity_id
_entity_poly.type
_entity_poly.pdbx_seq_one_letter_code
_entity_poly.pdbx_strand_id
1 'polypeptide(L)'
;MYKERGVGGGGGGGGERTASSKAEVARGDGTSADRKRINDTLDKHLHSHGHALDKSSPSTSKGANGRLSVTSTSAGRRPAGDSRSSGLDKINYTDDVEDSDTDSEESDVSGSDADDTSWISWFCNLRGNEFFCEVDDEYIQDDFNLCGLSSQVPYYDYALDLILDVESSNDDILTEEQNELVESAAEMLYGLIHVRYILTSKGMNAMLEKFKNTDFGRCPRVYCSGQPCLPVGQSDIPRTSTVKIYCPKCEDVYYPRSKYQGNTDGAYFGTTFPHLFLMTYSHIKPSKPVQSYVPKIFGFKIHKSAR
;
A
#
# COMPACT_ATOMS: atom_id res chain seq x y z
N MET A 1 18.75 18.72 75.14
CA MET A 1 19.81 18.35 76.09
C MET A 1 20.97 17.81 75.24
N TYR A 2 22.06 18.59 75.18
CA TYR A 2 23.41 18.39 74.58
C TYR A 2 23.53 17.88 73.10
N LYS A 3 24.17 18.58 72.15
CA LYS A 3 25.64 18.89 71.94
C LYS A 3 26.42 17.57 71.67
N GLU A 4 27.34 17.35 70.72
CA GLU A 4 28.37 18.09 69.94
C GLU A 4 28.68 17.27 68.65
N ARG A 5 29.10 17.81 67.49
CA ARG A 5 30.38 18.46 67.08
C ARG A 5 31.64 17.58 67.19
N GLY A 6 32.40 17.46 66.08
CA GLY A 6 33.79 16.97 66.03
C GLY A 6 34.07 16.17 64.74
N VAL A 7 34.51 16.75 63.62
CA VAL A 7 35.88 17.21 63.25
C VAL A 7 36.87 16.08 62.95
N GLY A 8 37.40 16.07 61.71
CA GLY A 8 38.86 16.00 61.49
C GLY A 8 39.42 14.89 60.57
N GLY A 9 40.03 15.34 59.45
CA GLY A 9 41.25 14.78 58.79
C GLY A 9 41.15 13.39 58.15
N GLY A 10 41.79 13.06 57.02
CA GLY A 10 42.87 13.66 56.26
C GLY A 10 43.75 12.53 55.68
N GLY A 11 44.12 12.60 54.39
CA GLY A 11 45.08 11.72 53.70
C GLY A 11 44.49 10.38 53.21
N GLY A 12 44.74 9.86 52.00
CA GLY A 12 45.76 10.14 50.99
C GLY A 12 46.43 8.81 50.60
N GLY A 13 46.35 8.41 49.33
CA GLY A 13 47.30 7.47 48.70
C GLY A 13 46.71 6.22 48.03
N GLY A 14 46.99 6.11 46.71
CA GLY A 14 47.23 4.89 45.89
C GLY A 14 46.22 3.74 45.98
N GLY A 15 45.57 3.27 44.91
CA GLY A 15 46.02 3.12 43.54
C GLY A 15 46.02 1.64 43.21
N GLU A 16 45.04 1.16 42.44
CA GLU A 16 45.15 -0.11 41.72
C GLU A 16 44.22 -0.11 40.52
N ARG A 17 44.83 -0.29 39.34
CA ARG A 17 44.19 -0.39 38.04
C ARG A 17 43.81 -1.84 37.85
N THR A 18 42.55 -2.14 37.60
CA THR A 18 42.15 -3.41 37.00
C THR A 18 41.63 -3.13 35.60
N ALA A 19 42.40 -3.63 34.64
CA ALA A 19 42.05 -3.68 33.23
C ALA A 19 40.89 -4.65 33.03
N SER A 20 39.86 -4.23 32.30
CA SER A 20 38.86 -5.15 31.76
C SER A 20 38.99 -5.15 30.24
N SER A 21 39.24 -6.35 29.72
CA SER A 21 39.68 -6.65 28.36
C SER A 21 38.63 -6.33 27.31
N LYS A 22 39.08 -5.69 26.22
CA LYS A 22 38.37 -5.63 24.93
C LYS A 22 38.23 -7.04 24.36
N ALA A 23 37.01 -7.44 24.02
CA ALA A 23 36.78 -8.51 23.06
C ALA A 23 36.46 -7.87 21.70
N GLU A 24 37.41 -7.95 20.77
CA GLU A 24 37.17 -7.73 19.35
C GLU A 24 36.44 -8.98 18.82
N VAL A 25 35.21 -8.80 18.34
CA VAL A 25 34.51 -9.81 17.55
C VAL A 25 34.85 -9.54 16.08
N ALA A 26 35.60 -10.47 15.49
CA ALA A 26 35.89 -10.49 14.07
C ALA A 26 34.57 -10.63 13.29
N ARG A 27 34.30 -9.67 12.39
CA ARG A 27 33.22 -9.78 11.40
C ARG A 27 33.65 -10.82 10.36
N GLY A 28 32.96 -11.96 10.36
CA GLY A 28 33.09 -13.01 9.36
C GLY A 28 32.39 -12.60 8.07
N ASP A 29 33.12 -12.74 6.97
CA ASP A 29 32.72 -12.53 5.58
C ASP A 29 31.77 -13.64 5.10
N GLY A 30 30.51 -13.61 5.59
CA GLY A 30 29.48 -14.62 5.29
C GLY A 30 28.31 -14.13 4.45
N THR A 31 28.29 -12.85 4.10
CA THR A 31 27.10 -12.14 3.62
C THR A 31 26.64 -12.50 2.20
N SER A 32 27.34 -13.36 1.47
CA SER A 32 27.08 -13.55 0.04
C SER A 32 25.92 -14.51 -0.29
N ALA A 33 25.50 -15.38 0.62
CA ALA A 33 24.51 -16.43 0.31
C ALA A 33 23.07 -15.96 0.48
N ASP A 34 22.76 -15.26 1.57
CA ASP A 34 21.40 -14.77 1.88
C ASP A 34 21.06 -13.50 1.10
N ARG A 35 22.07 -12.66 0.81
CA ARG A 35 21.97 -11.56 -0.18
C ARG A 35 21.62 -12.06 -1.56
N LYS A 36 22.09 -13.26 -1.91
CA LYS A 36 21.73 -13.88 -3.18
C LYS A 36 20.28 -14.34 -3.16
N ARG A 37 19.78 -14.87 -2.05
CA ARG A 37 18.38 -15.30 -1.90
C ARG A 37 17.38 -14.15 -1.95
N ILE A 38 17.63 -13.03 -1.27
CA ILE A 38 16.77 -11.83 -1.34
C ILE A 38 16.76 -11.25 -2.74
N ASN A 39 17.93 -11.15 -3.40
CA ASN A 39 18.02 -10.71 -4.79
C ASN A 39 17.37 -11.73 -5.76
N ASP A 40 17.47 -13.03 -5.50
CA ASP A 40 16.83 -14.07 -6.30
C ASP A 40 15.30 -14.06 -6.12
N THR A 41 14.77 -13.76 -4.92
CA THR A 41 13.34 -13.54 -4.68
C THR A 41 12.86 -12.24 -5.33
N LEU A 42 13.64 -11.16 -5.28
CA LEU A 42 13.41 -9.91 -5.99
C LEU A 42 13.30 -10.16 -7.51
N ASP A 43 14.23 -10.92 -8.09
CA ASP A 43 14.22 -11.30 -9.50
C ASP A 43 13.03 -12.22 -9.83
N LYS A 44 12.74 -13.25 -9.03
CA LYS A 44 11.57 -14.13 -9.24
C LYS A 44 10.25 -13.35 -9.19
N HIS A 45 10.13 -12.35 -8.31
CA HIS A 45 8.91 -11.53 -8.19
C HIS A 45 8.73 -10.61 -9.40
N LEU A 46 9.81 -10.00 -9.91
CA LEU A 46 9.79 -9.20 -11.14
C LEU A 46 9.38 -10.03 -12.38
N HIS A 47 9.86 -11.27 -12.49
CA HIS A 47 9.55 -12.15 -13.64
C HIS A 47 8.15 -12.78 -13.58
N SER A 48 7.63 -13.12 -12.39
CA SER A 48 6.31 -13.74 -12.23
C SER A 48 5.15 -12.80 -12.61
N HIS A 49 5.30 -11.49 -12.36
CA HIS A 49 4.31 -10.48 -12.69
C HIS A 49 4.28 -10.10 -14.18
N GLY A 50 5.33 -10.40 -14.95
CA GLY A 50 5.39 -10.20 -16.39
C GLY A 50 4.64 -11.27 -17.20
N HIS A 51 4.60 -12.52 -16.73
CA HIS A 51 4.06 -13.65 -17.49
C HIS A 51 2.58 -14.00 -17.21
N ALA A 52 1.97 -13.39 -16.19
CA ALA A 52 0.57 -13.66 -15.82
C ALA A 52 -0.48 -12.88 -16.64
N LEU A 53 -0.06 -12.00 -17.55
CA LEU A 53 -0.98 -11.15 -18.34
C LEU A 53 -1.42 -11.74 -19.70
N ASP A 54 -0.87 -12.88 -20.13
CA ASP A 54 -1.13 -13.43 -21.47
C ASP A 54 -2.11 -14.62 -21.53
N LYS A 55 -2.99 -14.77 -20.52
CA LYS A 55 -4.12 -15.71 -20.61
C LYS A 55 -5.46 -14.97 -20.60
N SER A 56 -5.83 -14.56 -21.81
CA SER A 56 -7.18 -14.17 -22.18
C SER A 56 -8.19 -15.27 -21.82
N SER A 57 -9.27 -14.90 -21.13
CA SER A 57 -10.45 -15.76 -20.95
C SER A 57 -11.64 -15.19 -21.74
N PRO A 58 -12.39 -16.03 -22.47
CA PRO A 58 -13.44 -15.59 -23.39
C PRO A 58 -14.74 -15.28 -22.65
N SER A 59 -15.36 -14.15 -23.00
CA SER A 59 -16.73 -13.80 -22.61
C SER A 59 -17.66 -13.93 -23.82
N THR A 60 -18.59 -14.89 -23.82
CA THR A 60 -19.86 -14.71 -24.55
C THR A 60 -21.02 -15.37 -23.81
N SER A 61 -21.97 -14.53 -23.40
CA SER A 61 -23.33 -14.95 -23.08
C SER A 61 -24.30 -13.92 -23.67
N LYS A 62 -25.13 -14.33 -24.63
CA LYS A 62 -26.57 -14.06 -24.69
C LYS A 62 -27.20 -14.59 -25.99
N GLY A 63 -28.03 -15.62 -25.82
CA GLY A 63 -29.48 -15.62 -26.12
C GLY A 63 -29.99 -15.09 -27.46
N ALA A 64 -30.31 -16.03 -28.35
CA ALA A 64 -31.48 -16.13 -29.22
C ALA A 64 -32.42 -14.91 -29.42
N ASN A 65 -32.64 -14.53 -30.68
CA ASN A 65 -33.91 -14.82 -31.38
C ASN A 65 -33.82 -14.49 -32.88
N GLY A 66 -34.08 -15.49 -33.71
CA GLY A 66 -34.17 -15.38 -35.17
C GLY A 66 -35.62 -15.24 -35.65
N ARG A 67 -35.81 -14.25 -36.53
CA ARG A 67 -36.66 -14.19 -37.75
C ARG A 67 -37.94 -15.03 -37.83
N LEU A 68 -39.02 -14.33 -38.21
CA LEU A 68 -39.92 -14.78 -39.28
C LEU A 68 -40.11 -13.64 -40.31
N SER A 69 -40.04 -14.01 -41.59
CA SER A 69 -40.30 -13.17 -42.77
C SER A 69 -41.78 -12.89 -42.97
N VAL A 70 -42.15 -11.83 -43.69
CA VAL A 70 -43.04 -11.89 -44.88
C VAL A 70 -42.96 -10.57 -45.68
N THR A 71 -42.86 -10.78 -46.99
CA THR A 71 -42.98 -10.02 -48.25
C THR A 71 -43.53 -8.57 -48.37
N SER A 72 -43.02 -7.93 -49.45
CA SER A 72 -43.72 -7.26 -50.58
C SER A 72 -44.02 -5.75 -50.63
N THR A 73 -43.50 -5.17 -51.74
CA THR A 73 -44.13 -4.25 -52.74
C THR A 73 -44.14 -2.72 -52.56
N SER A 74 -43.24 -2.09 -53.34
CA SER A 74 -43.47 -1.12 -54.44
C SER A 74 -44.02 0.31 -54.23
N ALA A 75 -43.41 1.21 -55.02
CA ALA A 75 -43.85 2.54 -55.51
C ALA A 75 -43.76 3.71 -54.51
N GLY A 76 -43.30 4.91 -54.85
CA GLY A 76 -42.87 5.51 -56.10
C GLY A 76 -42.77 7.05 -55.92
N ARG A 77 -42.15 7.72 -56.89
CA ARG A 77 -42.20 9.18 -57.22
C ARG A 77 -41.25 10.17 -56.51
N ARG A 78 -40.36 10.73 -57.34
CA ARG A 78 -39.83 12.11 -57.32
C ARG A 78 -40.92 13.11 -57.82
N PRO A 79 -40.81 14.44 -57.60
CA PRO A 79 -39.93 15.36 -58.38
C PRO A 79 -39.16 16.37 -57.48
N ALA A 80 -37.90 16.70 -57.76
CA ALA A 80 -37.40 17.78 -58.62
C ALA A 80 -37.80 19.21 -58.19
N GLY A 81 -36.82 19.99 -57.74
CA GLY A 81 -36.90 21.44 -57.49
C GLY A 81 -35.51 22.00 -57.17
N ASP A 82 -34.97 22.79 -58.09
CA ASP A 82 -33.63 23.38 -58.10
C ASP A 82 -33.42 24.48 -57.04
N SER A 83 -32.15 24.65 -56.64
CA SER A 83 -31.39 25.93 -56.66
C SER A 83 -30.61 26.29 -55.38
N ARG A 84 -29.30 26.44 -55.60
CA ARG A 84 -28.39 27.49 -55.07
C ARG A 84 -27.65 27.29 -53.73
N SER A 85 -26.42 26.82 -53.88
CA SER A 85 -25.14 27.46 -53.51
C SER A 85 -24.95 28.09 -52.12
N SER A 86 -24.09 27.46 -51.33
CA SER A 86 -22.94 27.99 -50.55
C SER A 86 -22.62 26.90 -49.51
N GLY A 87 -21.44 26.30 -49.44
CA GLY A 87 -20.14 26.92 -49.38
C GLY A 87 -19.68 26.84 -47.93
N LEU A 88 -18.64 26.02 -47.70
CA LEU A 88 -17.76 25.94 -46.52
C LEU A 88 -18.08 24.92 -45.41
N ASP A 89 -17.13 23.97 -45.34
CA ASP A 89 -16.43 23.43 -44.17
C ASP A 89 -17.07 22.35 -43.31
N LYS A 90 -16.87 21.10 -43.77
CA LYS A 90 -16.79 19.91 -42.93
C LYS A 90 -15.53 20.00 -42.05
N ILE A 91 -15.70 20.37 -40.78
CA ILE A 91 -14.68 20.09 -39.75
C ILE A 91 -14.94 18.65 -39.28
N ASN A 92 -14.14 17.73 -39.82
CA ASN A 92 -13.98 16.38 -39.29
C ASN A 92 -13.02 16.51 -38.09
N TYR A 93 -13.52 16.31 -36.87
CA TYR A 93 -12.65 16.16 -35.70
C TYR A 93 -12.24 14.68 -35.66
N THR A 94 -11.07 14.35 -36.22
CA THR A 94 -10.37 13.11 -35.91
C THR A 94 -9.68 13.32 -34.57
N ASP A 95 -10.00 12.45 -33.61
CA ASP A 95 -9.33 12.35 -32.32
C ASP A 95 -8.09 11.46 -32.55
N ASP A 96 -7.03 12.07 -33.07
CA ASP A 96 -5.71 11.44 -33.20
C ASP A 96 -4.99 11.59 -31.86
N VAL A 97 -5.19 10.61 -30.97
CA VAL A 97 -4.35 10.45 -29.78
C VAL A 97 -3.08 9.74 -30.25
N GLU A 98 -2.05 10.51 -30.59
CA GLU A 98 -0.71 9.96 -30.78
C GLU A 98 -0.17 9.51 -29.41
N ASP A 99 -0.03 8.20 -29.27
CA ASP A 99 0.74 7.54 -28.23
C ASP A 99 2.22 7.79 -28.55
N SER A 100 2.83 8.75 -27.87
CA SER A 100 4.26 9.01 -27.99
C SER A 100 4.99 8.10 -27.01
N ASP A 101 5.30 6.88 -27.47
CA ASP A 101 6.31 6.00 -26.88
C ASP A 101 7.68 6.70 -26.96
N THR A 102 8.00 7.48 -25.93
CA THR A 102 9.35 8.00 -25.74
C THR A 102 10.15 6.94 -24.99
N ASP A 103 10.80 6.05 -25.73
CA ASP A 103 11.88 5.17 -25.23
C ASP A 103 12.90 6.05 -24.51
N SER A 104 12.85 6.01 -23.18
CA SER A 104 13.79 6.72 -22.32
C SER A 104 14.99 5.81 -22.13
N GLU A 105 16.04 6.18 -22.86
CA GLU A 105 17.37 5.59 -22.91
C GLU A 105 17.83 5.13 -21.53
N GLU A 106 18.32 3.89 -21.51
CA GLU A 106 18.91 3.18 -20.38
C GLU A 106 19.95 4.02 -19.64
N SER A 107 19.56 4.60 -18.52
CA SER A 107 20.50 5.13 -17.54
C SER A 107 21.08 3.95 -16.75
N ASP A 108 22.33 3.61 -17.04
CA ASP A 108 23.17 2.75 -16.21
C ASP A 108 23.15 3.27 -14.75
N VAL A 109 22.33 2.65 -13.90
CA VAL A 109 22.41 2.81 -12.45
C VAL A 109 23.70 2.17 -12.02
N SER A 110 24.66 3.03 -11.65
CA SER A 110 25.87 2.68 -10.92
C SER A 110 25.47 1.89 -9.66
N GLY A 111 25.62 0.57 -9.72
CA GLY A 111 25.37 -0.33 -8.59
C GLY A 111 26.42 -0.14 -7.50
N SER A 112 26.13 0.74 -6.53
CA SER A 112 26.98 0.89 -5.35
C SER A 112 26.26 1.13 -4.01
N ASP A 113 24.93 0.96 -3.91
CA ASP A 113 24.17 1.09 -2.64
C ASP A 113 23.23 -0.11 -2.36
N ALA A 114 23.44 -1.26 -2.99
CA ALA A 114 22.53 -2.41 -2.86
C ALA A 114 22.72 -3.24 -1.56
N ASP A 115 23.67 -2.88 -0.69
CA ASP A 115 24.14 -3.77 0.39
C ASP A 115 23.53 -3.49 1.79
N ASP A 116 22.64 -2.49 1.96
CA ASP A 116 22.13 -2.03 3.27
C ASP A 116 20.59 -1.85 3.38
N THR A 117 19.77 -2.41 2.46
CA THR A 117 18.30 -2.28 2.58
C THR A 117 17.73 -3.35 3.53
N SER A 118 17.13 -2.94 4.64
CA SER A 118 16.46 -3.86 5.59
C SER A 118 15.22 -4.51 4.98
N TRP A 119 14.80 -5.67 5.52
CA TRP A 119 13.59 -6.36 5.08
C TRP A 119 12.36 -5.45 5.13
N ILE A 120 12.22 -4.65 6.20
CA ILE A 120 11.10 -3.71 6.37
C ILE A 120 11.08 -2.66 5.26
N SER A 121 12.23 -2.06 4.97
CA SER A 121 12.31 -1.03 3.93
C SER A 121 12.09 -1.62 2.54
N TRP A 122 12.66 -2.81 2.27
CA TRP A 122 12.38 -3.56 1.05
C TRP A 122 10.87 -3.82 0.90
N PHE A 123 10.23 -4.39 1.92
CA PHE A 123 8.82 -4.75 1.91
C PHE A 123 7.91 -3.52 1.69
N CYS A 124 8.18 -2.40 2.37
CA CYS A 124 7.37 -1.19 2.24
C CYS A 124 7.52 -0.52 0.85
N ASN A 125 8.64 -0.75 0.17
CA ASN A 125 8.91 -0.22 -1.17
C ASN A 125 8.46 -1.15 -2.31
N LEU A 126 7.98 -2.37 -2.00
CA LEU A 126 7.37 -3.25 -3.00
C LEU A 126 6.13 -2.60 -3.62
N ARG A 127 5.96 -2.84 -4.92
CA ARG A 127 4.80 -2.35 -5.68
C ARG A 127 3.50 -2.88 -5.06
N GLY A 128 2.59 -1.98 -4.68
CA GLY A 128 1.35 -2.30 -3.99
C GLY A 128 1.40 -2.11 -2.47
N ASN A 129 2.59 -1.96 -1.88
CA ASN A 129 2.77 -1.77 -0.44
C ASN A 129 2.91 -0.29 -0.04
N GLU A 130 2.55 0.65 -0.93
CA GLU A 130 2.77 2.08 -0.71
C GLU A 130 1.94 2.65 0.46
N PHE A 131 0.95 1.88 0.97
CA PHE A 131 0.16 2.25 2.13
C PHE A 131 0.85 1.96 3.47
N PHE A 132 1.84 1.06 3.50
CA PHE A 132 2.56 0.76 4.73
C PHE A 132 3.48 1.93 5.11
N CYS A 133 3.62 2.16 6.42
CA CYS A 133 4.78 2.87 6.96
C CYS A 133 5.79 1.84 7.50
N GLU A 134 7.07 2.20 7.49
CA GLU A 134 8.11 1.40 8.13
C GLU A 134 7.88 1.42 9.66
N VAL A 135 7.83 0.23 10.26
CA VAL A 135 7.69 0.06 11.72
C VAL A 135 9.09 0.04 12.33
N ASP A 136 9.30 0.80 13.40
CA ASP A 136 10.58 0.83 14.11
C ASP A 136 10.95 -0.55 14.68
N ASP A 137 12.20 -0.98 14.48
CA ASP A 137 12.71 -2.23 15.06
C ASP A 137 12.53 -2.29 16.58
N GLU A 138 12.71 -1.16 17.29
CA GLU A 138 12.52 -1.14 18.76
C GLU A 138 11.08 -1.41 19.17
N TYR A 139 10.09 -1.11 18.31
CA TYR A 139 8.69 -1.45 18.59
C TYR A 139 8.47 -2.96 18.46
N ILE A 140 9.09 -3.58 17.45
CA ILE A 140 9.00 -5.01 17.15
C ILE A 140 9.75 -5.83 18.19
N GLN A 141 10.93 -5.39 18.63
CA GLN A 141 11.75 -6.08 19.63
C GLN A 141 11.14 -6.11 21.04
N ASP A 142 10.13 -5.28 21.31
CA ASP A 142 9.39 -5.32 22.57
C ASP A 142 8.22 -6.32 22.48
N ASP A 143 8.45 -7.52 23.02
CA ASP A 143 7.50 -8.65 23.06
C ASP A 143 6.09 -8.27 23.56
N PHE A 144 5.98 -7.24 24.41
CA PHE A 144 4.68 -6.78 24.89
C PHE A 144 3.79 -6.29 23.74
N ASN A 145 4.38 -5.62 22.75
CA ASN A 145 3.66 -5.12 21.57
C ASN A 145 3.21 -6.27 20.65
N LEU A 146 3.92 -7.40 20.66
CA LEU A 146 3.66 -8.57 19.84
C LEU A 146 2.76 -9.62 20.50
N CYS A 147 2.31 -9.36 21.73
CA CYS A 147 1.52 -10.30 22.51
C CYS A 147 0.34 -10.89 21.73
N GLY A 148 0.24 -12.23 21.75
CA GLY A 148 -0.83 -13.01 21.11
C GLY A 148 -0.71 -13.20 19.60
N LEU A 149 0.35 -12.72 18.94
CA LEU A 149 0.57 -12.94 17.50
C LEU A 149 1.17 -14.33 17.19
N SER A 150 1.96 -14.89 18.10
CA SER A 150 2.60 -16.20 17.92
C SER A 150 1.61 -17.37 17.76
N SER A 151 0.39 -17.24 18.26
CA SER A 151 -0.68 -18.24 18.06
C SER A 151 -1.47 -18.06 16.75
N GLN A 152 -1.28 -16.93 16.07
CA GLN A 152 -2.00 -16.57 14.84
C GLN A 152 -1.15 -16.78 13.59
N VAL A 153 0.17 -16.65 13.71
CA VAL A 153 1.11 -16.71 12.58
C VAL A 153 1.90 -18.03 12.62
N PRO A 154 1.90 -18.81 11.53
CA PRO A 154 2.75 -20.00 11.42
C PRO A 154 4.23 -19.62 11.33
N TYR A 155 5.15 -20.47 11.77
CA TYR A 155 6.60 -20.19 11.72
C TYR A 155 6.99 -18.85 12.36
N TYR A 156 6.27 -18.42 13.41
CA TYR A 156 6.39 -17.09 14.00
C TYR A 156 7.84 -16.65 14.28
N ASP A 157 8.64 -17.51 14.90
CA ASP A 157 10.03 -17.17 15.25
C ASP A 157 10.88 -16.92 13.99
N TYR A 158 10.79 -17.80 12.98
CA TYR A 158 11.49 -17.62 11.70
C TYR A 158 11.00 -16.39 10.93
N ALA A 159 9.70 -16.12 10.95
CA ALA A 159 9.12 -14.94 10.33
C ALA A 159 9.59 -13.65 11.01
N LEU A 160 9.71 -13.65 12.34
CA LEU A 160 10.20 -12.51 13.11
C LEU A 160 11.69 -12.28 12.88
N ASP A 161 12.50 -13.33 12.87
CA ASP A 161 13.92 -13.28 12.55
C ASP A 161 14.14 -12.67 11.15
N LEU A 162 13.35 -13.10 10.16
CA LEU A 162 13.39 -12.55 8.80
C LEU A 162 13.03 -11.06 8.75
N ILE A 163 11.99 -10.62 9.46
CA ILE A 163 11.58 -9.20 9.49
C ILE A 163 12.67 -8.31 10.10
N LEU A 164 13.38 -8.82 11.11
CA LEU A 164 14.40 -8.09 11.86
C LEU A 164 15.82 -8.26 11.27
N ASP A 165 15.95 -8.89 10.11
CA ASP A 165 17.24 -9.22 9.48
C ASP A 165 18.21 -9.94 10.45
N VAL A 166 17.67 -10.83 11.31
CA VAL A 166 18.46 -11.64 12.24
C VAL A 166 18.92 -12.90 11.53
N GLU A 167 20.24 -13.05 11.43
CA GLU A 167 20.90 -14.24 10.89
C GLU A 167 20.41 -15.52 11.60
N SER A 168 19.69 -16.38 10.88
CA SER A 168 19.21 -17.63 11.46
C SER A 168 20.27 -18.70 11.31
N SER A 169 20.84 -19.17 12.43
CA SER A 169 21.80 -20.30 12.43
C SER A 169 21.24 -21.62 11.88
N ASN A 170 19.97 -21.64 11.46
CA ASN A 170 19.22 -22.82 11.02
C ASN A 170 18.80 -22.76 9.54
N ASP A 171 19.27 -21.78 8.75
CA ASP A 171 18.85 -21.62 7.35
C ASP A 171 19.16 -22.84 6.47
N ASP A 172 20.21 -23.59 6.82
CA ASP A 172 20.60 -24.85 6.15
C ASP A 172 19.63 -26.03 6.40
N ILE A 173 18.65 -25.88 7.29
CA ILE A 173 17.73 -26.97 7.69
C ILE A 173 16.41 -26.92 6.89
N LEU A 174 16.02 -25.75 6.37
CA LEU A 174 14.71 -25.56 5.74
C LEU A 174 14.71 -25.91 4.26
N THR A 175 13.69 -26.65 3.84
CA THR A 175 13.40 -26.88 2.41
C THR A 175 12.94 -25.61 1.70
N GLU A 176 13.04 -25.55 0.36
CA GLU A 176 12.56 -24.39 -0.42
C GLU A 176 11.07 -24.09 -0.16
N GLU A 177 10.22 -25.12 -0.10
CA GLU A 177 8.80 -24.98 0.21
C GLU A 177 8.56 -24.38 1.62
N GLN A 178 9.36 -24.77 2.61
CA GLN A 178 9.28 -24.19 3.95
C GLN A 178 9.71 -22.73 3.98
N ASN A 179 10.72 -22.36 3.18
CA ASN A 179 11.16 -20.97 3.07
C ASN A 179 10.06 -20.08 2.47
N GLU A 180 9.35 -20.53 1.44
CA GLU A 180 8.20 -19.79 0.88
C GLU A 180 7.08 -19.60 1.92
N LEU A 181 6.84 -20.59 2.79
CA LEU A 181 5.88 -20.47 3.88
C LEU A 181 6.33 -19.48 4.96
N VAL A 182 7.63 -19.39 5.24
CA VAL A 182 8.21 -18.40 6.17
C VAL A 182 8.08 -16.99 5.59
N GLU A 183 8.37 -16.79 4.29
CA GLU A 183 8.19 -15.50 3.62
C GLU A 183 6.73 -15.03 3.72
N SER A 184 5.76 -15.92 3.40
CA SER A 184 4.34 -15.59 3.53
C SER A 184 3.91 -15.31 4.99
N ALA A 185 4.52 -16.01 5.95
CA ALA A 185 4.30 -15.76 7.37
C ALA A 185 4.85 -14.40 7.82
N ALA A 186 6.02 -13.99 7.31
CA ALA A 186 6.62 -12.69 7.59
C ALA A 186 5.75 -11.53 7.06
N GLU A 187 5.25 -11.63 5.83
CA GLU A 187 4.31 -10.62 5.30
C GLU A 187 3.05 -10.49 6.18
N MET A 188 2.49 -11.63 6.61
CA MET A 188 1.32 -11.65 7.48
C MET A 188 1.62 -11.08 8.87
N LEU A 189 2.75 -11.47 9.46
CA LEU A 189 3.19 -11.00 10.76
C LEU A 189 3.41 -9.48 10.74
N TYR A 190 4.16 -8.98 9.75
CA TYR A 190 4.42 -7.55 9.60
C TYR A 190 3.11 -6.76 9.44
N GLY A 191 2.16 -7.26 8.65
CA GLY A 191 0.83 -6.65 8.55
C GLY A 191 0.08 -6.57 9.88
N LEU A 192 0.14 -7.62 10.70
CA LEU A 192 -0.49 -7.66 12.03
C LEU A 192 0.24 -6.79 13.08
N ILE A 193 1.54 -6.58 12.92
CA ILE A 193 2.32 -5.62 13.71
C ILE A 193 1.94 -4.20 13.29
N HIS A 194 1.89 -3.94 11.98
CA HIS A 194 1.62 -2.64 11.41
C HIS A 194 0.28 -2.05 11.88
N VAL A 195 -0.80 -2.85 11.90
CA VAL A 195 -2.11 -2.37 12.40
C VAL A 195 -2.08 -1.93 13.86
N ARG A 196 -1.21 -2.52 14.70
CA ARG A 196 -1.00 -2.09 16.08
C ARG A 196 -0.14 -0.83 16.13
N TYR A 197 0.94 -0.80 15.35
CA TYR A 197 1.90 0.29 15.31
C TYR A 197 1.27 1.62 14.87
N ILE A 198 0.42 1.62 13.84
CA ILE A 198 -0.23 2.84 13.31
C ILE A 198 -1.23 3.49 14.28
N LEU A 199 -1.54 2.84 15.40
CA LEU A 199 -2.34 3.39 16.50
C LEU A 199 -1.48 4.00 17.62
N THR A 200 -0.16 3.87 17.54
CA THR A 200 0.79 4.55 18.44
C THR A 200 1.07 5.97 17.97
N SER A 201 1.62 6.82 18.85
CA SER A 201 2.01 8.19 18.47
C SER A 201 3.05 8.22 17.34
N LYS A 202 4.02 7.30 17.32
CA LYS A 202 5.05 7.23 16.27
C LYS A 202 4.45 6.82 14.93
N GLY A 203 3.69 5.72 14.91
CA GLY A 203 3.01 5.24 13.71
C GLY A 203 1.98 6.24 13.16
N MET A 204 1.23 6.93 14.02
CA MET A 204 0.33 8.01 13.57
C MET A 204 1.06 9.15 12.87
N ASN A 205 2.24 9.56 13.37
CA ASN A 205 3.04 10.60 12.74
C ASN A 205 3.61 10.13 11.39
N ALA A 206 4.10 8.89 11.30
CA ALA A 206 4.56 8.32 10.03
C ALA A 206 3.42 8.29 8.98
N MET A 207 2.24 7.84 9.38
CA MET A 207 1.06 7.84 8.51
C MET A 207 0.56 9.26 8.16
N LEU A 208 0.77 10.25 9.04
CA LEU A 208 0.44 11.65 8.75
C LEU A 208 1.30 12.21 7.61
N GLU A 209 2.60 11.92 7.59
CA GLU A 209 3.47 12.36 6.50
C GLU A 209 3.03 11.75 5.15
N LYS A 210 2.73 10.45 5.14
CA LYS A 210 2.16 9.78 3.96
C LYS A 210 0.80 10.37 3.53
N PHE A 211 -0.05 10.73 4.48
CA PHE A 211 -1.34 11.39 4.20
C PHE A 211 -1.14 12.76 3.53
N LYS A 212 -0.18 13.56 4.00
CA LYS A 212 0.16 14.87 3.40
C LYS A 212 0.70 14.72 1.98
N ASN A 213 1.51 13.68 1.75
CA ASN A 213 2.07 13.36 0.42
C ASN A 213 1.04 12.75 -0.53
N THR A 214 -0.13 12.36 -0.02
CA THR A 214 -1.22 11.73 -0.78
C THR A 214 -0.93 10.30 -1.21
N ASP A 215 -0.06 9.59 -0.50
CA ASP A 215 0.37 8.22 -0.83
C ASP A 215 -0.81 7.23 -0.83
N PHE A 216 -1.80 7.48 0.02
CA PHE A 216 -3.01 6.68 0.13
C PHE A 216 -4.05 6.95 -0.97
N GLY A 217 -3.74 7.87 -1.88
CA GLY A 217 -4.61 8.27 -2.96
C GLY A 217 -5.70 9.27 -2.56
N ARG A 218 -6.61 9.50 -3.51
CA ARG A 218 -7.62 10.57 -3.46
C ARG A 218 -9.03 10.02 -3.64
N CYS A 219 -9.98 10.70 -3.01
CA CYS A 219 -11.39 10.34 -3.08
C CYS A 219 -11.87 10.35 -4.54
N PRO A 220 -12.57 9.29 -5.01
CA PRO A 220 -13.06 9.22 -6.38
C PRO A 220 -14.28 10.11 -6.64
N ARG A 221 -14.97 10.61 -5.60
CA ARG A 221 -16.12 11.50 -5.78
C ARG A 221 -15.68 12.86 -6.31
N VAL A 222 -16.28 13.27 -7.42
CA VAL A 222 -16.03 14.56 -8.08
C VAL A 222 -16.14 15.74 -7.10
N TYR A 223 -17.20 15.78 -6.28
CA TYR A 223 -17.43 16.88 -5.33
C TYR A 223 -16.58 16.80 -4.05
N CYS A 224 -15.73 15.79 -3.90
CA CYS A 224 -14.66 15.82 -2.90
C CYS A 224 -13.43 16.58 -3.39
N SER A 225 -13.33 16.89 -4.69
CA SER A 225 -12.23 17.66 -5.29
C SER A 225 -10.86 17.05 -5.00
N GLY A 226 -10.75 15.73 -5.14
CA GLY A 226 -9.47 15.02 -4.95
C GLY A 226 -8.96 14.99 -3.50
N GLN A 227 -9.86 15.03 -2.51
CA GLN A 227 -9.50 14.92 -1.08
C GLN A 227 -8.57 13.72 -0.81
N PRO A 228 -7.38 13.92 -0.19
CA PRO A 228 -6.54 12.84 0.34
C PRO A 228 -7.32 11.90 1.26
N CYS A 229 -7.13 10.60 1.09
CA CYS A 229 -7.81 9.55 1.85
C CYS A 229 -6.86 8.84 2.82
N LEU A 230 -7.39 7.95 3.66
CA LEU A 230 -6.65 7.12 4.59
C LEU A 230 -6.94 5.64 4.29
N PRO A 231 -5.99 4.71 4.48
CA PRO A 231 -6.27 3.29 4.38
C PRO A 231 -7.22 2.85 5.50
N VAL A 232 -8.04 1.83 5.23
CA VAL A 232 -8.97 1.25 6.20
C VAL A 232 -9.28 -0.20 5.87
N GLY A 233 -9.35 -1.04 6.90
CA GLY A 233 -9.91 -2.39 6.84
C GLY A 233 -11.42 -2.38 7.13
N GLN A 234 -12.18 -3.25 6.47
CA GLN A 234 -13.59 -3.48 6.82
C GLN A 234 -13.77 -4.56 7.89
N SER A 235 -12.69 -5.28 8.21
CA SER A 235 -12.60 -6.33 9.22
C SER A 235 -11.19 -6.31 9.81
N ASP A 236 -11.06 -6.62 11.09
CA ASP A 236 -9.78 -6.84 11.76
C ASP A 236 -9.35 -8.32 11.70
N ILE A 237 -10.16 -9.19 11.06
CA ILE A 237 -9.86 -10.60 10.84
C ILE A 237 -9.14 -10.75 9.49
N PRO A 238 -7.90 -11.29 9.46
CA PRO A 238 -7.16 -11.51 8.22
C PRO A 238 -7.94 -12.35 7.19
N ARG A 239 -7.63 -12.11 5.92
CA ARG A 239 -8.17 -12.74 4.71
C ARG A 239 -9.68 -12.56 4.51
N THR A 240 -10.31 -11.64 5.26
CA THR A 240 -11.74 -11.32 5.12
C THR A 240 -12.00 -10.38 3.95
N SER A 241 -11.20 -9.32 3.83
CA SER A 241 -11.40 -8.29 2.80
C SER A 241 -10.10 -7.53 2.56
N THR A 242 -9.86 -7.12 1.33
CA THR A 242 -8.70 -6.28 1.00
C THR A 242 -8.90 -4.84 1.49
N VAL A 243 -7.80 -4.12 1.65
CA VAL A 243 -7.77 -2.72 2.07
C VAL A 243 -8.67 -1.83 1.21
N LYS A 244 -9.25 -0.83 1.85
CA LYS A 244 -10.06 0.22 1.25
C LYS A 244 -9.47 1.57 1.60
N ILE A 245 -9.98 2.63 0.99
CA ILE A 245 -9.63 4.00 1.34
C ILE A 245 -10.84 4.73 1.93
N TYR A 246 -10.67 5.34 3.08
CA TYR A 246 -11.66 6.19 3.73
C TYR A 246 -11.44 7.65 3.36
N CYS A 247 -12.49 8.31 2.88
CA CYS A 247 -12.44 9.74 2.59
C CYS A 247 -12.94 10.57 3.77
N PRO A 248 -12.11 11.43 4.39
CA PRO A 248 -12.52 12.23 5.54
C PRO A 248 -13.51 13.36 5.20
N LYS A 249 -13.67 13.71 3.92
CA LYS A 249 -14.55 14.78 3.45
C LYS A 249 -15.98 14.32 3.24
N CYS A 250 -16.18 13.21 2.54
CA CYS A 250 -17.51 12.63 2.35
C CYS A 250 -17.89 11.56 3.36
N GLU A 251 -16.95 11.17 4.24
CA GLU A 251 -17.15 10.22 5.33
C GLU A 251 -17.63 8.85 4.82
N ASP A 252 -16.96 8.33 3.78
CA ASP A 252 -17.35 7.11 3.07
C ASP A 252 -16.11 6.34 2.57
N VAL A 253 -16.28 5.06 2.23
CA VAL A 253 -15.22 4.08 1.94
C VAL A 253 -15.23 3.67 0.46
N TYR A 254 -14.04 3.58 -0.15
CA TYR A 254 -13.87 3.27 -1.58
C TYR A 254 -12.79 2.24 -1.81
N TYR A 255 -12.80 1.63 -2.99
CA TYR A 255 -11.67 0.82 -3.46
C TYR A 255 -10.48 1.71 -3.82
N PRO A 256 -9.23 1.29 -3.53
CA PRO A 256 -8.04 1.91 -4.09
C PRO A 256 -8.10 1.90 -5.62
N ARG A 257 -7.51 2.93 -6.26
CA ARG A 257 -7.48 3.00 -7.74
C ARG A 257 -6.45 2.03 -8.33
N SER A 258 -5.32 1.85 -7.67
CA SER A 258 -4.29 0.90 -8.08
C SER A 258 -4.76 -0.53 -7.80
N LYS A 259 -4.69 -1.41 -8.80
CA LYS A 259 -4.98 -2.84 -8.63
C LYS A 259 -3.99 -3.51 -7.68
N TYR A 260 -2.74 -3.05 -7.65
CA TYR A 260 -1.68 -3.62 -6.80
C TYR A 260 -1.98 -3.38 -5.31
N GLN A 261 -2.36 -2.15 -4.96
CA GLN A 261 -2.82 -1.80 -3.60
C GLN A 261 -4.11 -2.52 -3.20
N GLY A 262 -4.96 -2.84 -4.19
CA GLY A 262 -6.25 -3.49 -3.97
C GLY A 262 -6.17 -4.95 -3.51
N ASN A 263 -4.99 -5.57 -3.54
CA ASN A 263 -4.76 -6.96 -3.13
C ASN A 263 -4.28 -7.10 -1.67
N THR A 264 -3.79 -6.03 -1.06
CA THR A 264 -3.32 -6.01 0.33
C THR A 264 -4.46 -6.27 1.30
N ASP A 265 -4.22 -7.04 2.37
CA ASP A 265 -5.23 -7.33 3.38
C ASP A 265 -5.63 -6.07 4.15
N GLY A 266 -6.94 -5.85 4.32
CA GLY A 266 -7.46 -4.71 5.08
C GLY A 266 -7.19 -4.83 6.59
N ALA A 267 -7.03 -6.05 7.12
CA ALA A 267 -6.75 -6.28 8.53
C ALA A 267 -5.41 -5.65 8.98
N TYR A 268 -4.48 -5.42 8.04
CA TYR A 268 -3.17 -4.80 8.31
C TYR A 268 -3.24 -3.28 8.53
N PHE A 269 -4.42 -2.68 8.32
CA PHE A 269 -4.73 -1.28 8.62
C PHE A 269 -5.86 -1.14 9.64
N GLY A 270 -6.70 -2.17 9.73
CA GLY A 270 -7.77 -2.29 10.71
C GLY A 270 -8.94 -1.33 10.50
N THR A 271 -9.98 -1.54 11.29
CA THR A 271 -11.22 -0.75 11.25
C THR A 271 -11.10 0.58 11.98
N THR A 272 -10.12 0.71 12.88
CA THR A 272 -10.01 1.83 13.84
C THR A 272 -9.19 3.00 13.32
N PHE A 273 -8.10 2.71 12.59
CA PHE A 273 -7.05 3.67 12.25
C PHE A 273 -7.56 5.03 11.73
N PRO A 274 -8.38 5.12 10.64
CA PRO A 274 -8.73 6.42 10.07
C PRO A 274 -9.56 7.27 11.04
N HIS A 275 -10.34 6.65 11.91
CA HIS A 275 -11.19 7.34 12.87
C HIS A 275 -10.36 7.91 14.01
N LEU A 276 -9.47 7.10 14.59
CA LEU A 276 -8.56 7.54 15.64
C LEU A 276 -7.60 8.61 15.12
N PHE A 277 -7.06 8.44 13.91
CA PHE A 277 -6.21 9.42 13.24
C PHE A 277 -6.89 10.80 13.14
N LEU A 278 -8.17 10.86 12.73
CA LEU A 278 -8.91 12.12 12.63
C LEU A 278 -9.35 12.70 13.98
N MET A 279 -9.42 11.88 15.03
CA MET A 279 -9.60 12.37 16.41
C MET A 279 -8.30 13.03 16.90
N THR A 280 -7.15 12.38 16.68
CA THR A 280 -5.83 12.90 17.06
C THR A 280 -5.48 14.17 16.31
N TYR A 281 -5.68 14.20 14.99
CA TYR A 281 -5.36 15.33 14.12
C TYR A 281 -6.61 16.11 13.70
N SER A 282 -7.51 16.43 14.63
CA SER A 282 -8.80 17.07 14.34
C SER A 282 -8.75 18.34 13.47
N HIS A 283 -7.63 19.08 13.50
CA HIS A 283 -7.40 20.29 12.70
C HIS A 283 -7.25 20.02 11.19
N ILE A 284 -7.00 18.78 10.75
CA ILE A 284 -6.89 18.43 9.32
C ILE A 284 -8.22 17.93 8.75
N LYS A 285 -9.28 17.80 9.57
CA LYS A 285 -10.57 17.32 9.10
C LYS A 285 -11.19 18.34 8.13
N PRO A 286 -11.44 17.96 6.87
CA PRO A 286 -11.98 18.87 5.86
C PRO A 286 -13.46 19.20 6.12
N SER A 287 -13.91 20.34 5.58
CA SER A 287 -15.32 20.68 5.53
C SER A 287 -16.09 19.75 4.57
N LYS A 288 -17.34 19.43 4.92
CA LYS A 288 -18.19 18.57 4.10
C LYS A 288 -18.41 19.16 2.69
N PRO A 289 -18.61 18.33 1.65
CA PRO A 289 -18.92 18.81 0.31
C PRO A 289 -20.15 19.74 0.31
N VAL A 290 -19.97 20.95 -0.22
CA VAL A 290 -21.04 21.95 -0.35
C VAL A 290 -22.01 21.58 -1.48
N GLN A 291 -21.51 20.89 -2.49
CA GLN A 291 -22.27 20.53 -3.69
C GLN A 291 -22.51 19.03 -3.76
N SER A 292 -23.65 18.65 -4.33
CA SER A 292 -24.00 17.27 -4.67
C SER A 292 -24.44 17.19 -6.13
N TYR A 293 -24.30 16.01 -6.73
CA TYR A 293 -24.70 15.80 -8.12
C TYR A 293 -26.19 16.05 -8.29
N VAL A 294 -26.54 16.90 -9.25
CA VAL A 294 -27.93 17.18 -9.62
C VAL A 294 -28.20 16.52 -10.97
N PRO A 295 -28.81 15.32 -11.02
CA PRO A 295 -29.14 14.66 -12.28
C PRO A 295 -30.13 15.52 -13.08
N LYS A 296 -29.84 15.67 -14.37
CA LYS A 296 -30.64 16.44 -15.31
C LYS A 296 -30.85 15.66 -16.62
N ILE A 297 -32.05 15.76 -17.18
CA ILE A 297 -32.40 15.25 -18.52
C ILE A 297 -32.86 16.44 -19.35
N PHE A 298 -32.22 16.67 -20.49
CA PHE A 298 -32.44 17.87 -21.35
C PHE A 298 -32.38 19.20 -20.56
N GLY A 299 -31.50 19.29 -19.55
CA GLY A 299 -31.35 20.47 -18.70
C GLY A 299 -32.33 20.57 -17.52
N PHE A 300 -33.40 19.77 -17.49
CA PHE A 300 -34.37 19.76 -16.40
C PHE A 300 -33.94 18.83 -15.28
N LYS A 301 -34.06 19.29 -14.02
CA LYS A 301 -33.74 18.48 -12.84
C LYS A 301 -34.73 17.32 -12.72
N ILE A 302 -34.23 16.12 -12.46
CA ILE A 302 -35.09 14.97 -12.18
C ILE A 302 -35.70 15.12 -10.77
N HIS A 303 -37.04 15.05 -10.71
CA HIS A 303 -37.79 15.10 -9.46
C HIS A 303 -37.46 13.89 -8.56
N LYS A 304 -37.52 14.07 -7.23
CA LYS A 304 -37.13 13.02 -6.27
C LYS A 304 -37.98 11.75 -6.36
N SER A 305 -39.24 11.86 -6.78
CA SER A 305 -40.14 10.71 -6.94
C SER A 305 -39.81 9.81 -8.12
N ALA A 306 -38.92 10.24 -9.03
CA ALA A 306 -38.49 9.50 -10.20
C ALA A 306 -37.03 9.02 -10.08
N ARG A 307 -36.44 9.13 -8.89
CA ARG A 307 -35.09 8.65 -8.57
C ARG A 307 -35.15 7.30 -7.89
#